data_AF-A0A7J9WI48-F1
#
_entry.id   AF-A0A7J9WI48-F1
#
_cell.length_a   1.000
_cell.length_b   1.000
_cell.length_c   1.000
_cell.angle_alpha   90.00
_cell.angle_beta   90.00
_cell.angle_gamma   90.00
#
_symmetry.space_group_name_H-M   'P 1'
#
loop_
_entity.id
_entity.type
_entity.pdbx_description
1 polymer ?
#
loop_
_entity_poly.entity_id
_entity_poly.type
_entity_poly.pdbx_seq_one_letter_code
_entity_poly.pdbx_strand_id
1 'polypeptide(L)'
;MRTKLNPAFYGDELRLLLGDEPGRLERMLREPANADLLTWNVFASLDRHADRDYLAYQLQALGGAGVRAPVRLSLWTGRHREPLLRPGSGYVTAARARAQRAGGNASATEALEAPIEAPVRIETADVLVLVDTMLDRYPAGVGGRDRIIELIDAGLDHARRLSCALAVAVVRRSGGREAAEVSERLNRLRDPAVLAAELPHRGGVPEVVLRELSWQQLLRTWEQEVPYLGLRGQPTRGFTEYLRSLDLS
;
A
#
# COMPACT_ATOMS: atom_id res chain seq x y z
N MET A 1 -5.85 -22.42 27.24
CA MET A 1 -6.72 -21.36 26.68
C MET A 1 -6.33 -21.19 25.22
N ARG A 2 -7.18 -21.55 24.26
CA ARG A 2 -6.87 -21.39 22.82
C ARG A 2 -7.05 -19.90 22.46
N THR A 3 -5.97 -19.23 22.07
CA THR A 3 -6.05 -17.85 21.54
C THR A 3 -6.94 -17.87 20.29
N LYS A 4 -7.99 -17.05 20.25
CA LYS A 4 -8.86 -16.90 19.08
C LYS A 4 -8.02 -16.28 17.96
N LEU A 5 -7.99 -16.92 16.79
CA LEU A 5 -7.31 -16.38 15.62
C LEU A 5 -8.16 -15.31 14.95
N ASN A 6 -7.48 -14.37 14.30
CA ASN A 6 -8.11 -13.35 13.49
C ASN A 6 -8.85 -13.95 12.28
N PRO A 7 -9.94 -13.30 11.83
CA PRO A 7 -10.84 -13.82 10.80
C PRO A 7 -10.30 -13.55 9.39
N ALA A 8 -9.36 -14.36 8.92
CA ALA A 8 -8.83 -14.26 7.55
C ALA A 8 -9.81 -14.85 6.52
N PHE A 9 -10.06 -14.12 5.43
CA PHE A 9 -10.73 -14.65 4.25
C PHE A 9 -9.78 -15.52 3.44
N TYR A 10 -10.30 -16.46 2.64
CA TYR A 10 -9.51 -17.24 1.68
C TYR A 10 -8.25 -17.83 2.30
N GLY A 11 -8.42 -18.49 3.45
CA GLY A 11 -7.32 -18.84 4.34
C GLY A 11 -6.28 -19.77 3.71
N ASP A 12 -6.68 -20.63 2.77
CA ASP A 12 -5.75 -21.53 2.08
C ASP A 12 -4.92 -20.77 1.05
N GLU A 13 -5.52 -19.83 0.32
CA GLU A 13 -4.82 -18.94 -0.59
C GLU A 13 -3.86 -18.00 0.15
N LEU A 14 -4.27 -17.50 1.32
CA LEU A 14 -3.39 -16.71 2.19
C LEU A 14 -2.16 -17.50 2.63
N ARG A 15 -2.36 -18.75 3.06
CA ARG A 15 -1.27 -19.65 3.46
C ARG A 15 -0.32 -19.95 2.31
N LEU A 16 -0.87 -20.17 1.12
CA LEU A 16 -0.08 -20.41 -0.09
C LEU A 16 0.76 -19.18 -0.45
N LEU A 17 0.14 -17.99 -0.43
CA LEU A 17 0.81 -16.74 -0.77
C LEU A 17 1.96 -16.39 0.20
N LEU A 18 1.78 -16.69 1.50
CA LEU A 18 2.76 -16.41 2.55
C LEU A 18 3.58 -17.65 2.96
N GLY A 19 3.66 -18.67 2.11
CA GLY A 19 4.41 -19.89 2.40
C GLY A 19 5.91 -19.63 2.66
N ASP A 20 6.46 -18.58 2.09
CA ASP A 20 7.84 -18.08 2.28
C ASP A 20 7.98 -17.09 3.45
N GLU A 21 6.88 -16.62 4.04
CA GLU A 21 6.84 -15.64 5.14
C GLU A 21 5.99 -16.13 6.33
N PRO A 22 6.26 -17.31 6.93
CA PRO A 22 5.40 -17.91 7.96
C PRO A 22 5.22 -17.01 9.19
N GLY A 23 6.24 -16.23 9.55
CA GLY A 23 6.15 -15.26 10.66
C GLY A 23 5.19 -14.10 10.36
N ARG A 24 5.03 -13.69 9.09
CA ARG A 24 4.05 -12.67 8.70
C ARG A 24 2.64 -13.21 8.84
N LEU A 25 2.40 -14.42 8.34
CA LEU A 25 1.12 -15.11 8.48
C LEU A 25 0.74 -15.28 9.95
N GLU A 26 1.68 -15.70 10.80
CA GLU A 26 1.42 -15.86 12.24
C GLU A 26 1.00 -14.54 12.89
N ARG A 27 1.70 -13.44 12.59
CA ARG A 27 1.33 -12.10 13.07
C ARG A 27 -0.06 -11.69 12.59
N MET A 28 -0.37 -11.86 11.30
CA MET A 28 -1.70 -11.58 10.75
C MET A 28 -2.82 -12.31 11.48
N LEU A 29 -2.58 -13.57 11.86
CA LEU A 29 -3.59 -14.41 12.51
C LEU A 29 -3.71 -14.17 14.02
N ARG A 30 -2.75 -13.50 14.67
CA ARG A 30 -2.71 -13.38 16.14
C ARG A 30 -2.71 -11.95 16.66
N GLU A 31 -2.15 -11.00 15.92
CA GLU A 31 -2.02 -9.62 16.38
C GLU A 31 -3.36 -8.89 16.28
N PRO A 32 -3.84 -8.25 17.37
CA PRO A 32 -5.14 -7.59 17.36
C PRO A 32 -5.24 -6.47 16.32
N ALA A 33 -4.22 -5.62 16.15
CA ALA A 33 -4.24 -4.48 15.23
C ALA A 33 -3.27 -4.70 14.05
N ASN A 34 -3.61 -5.61 13.15
CA ASN A 34 -2.72 -6.05 12.08
C ASN A 34 -3.15 -5.47 10.72
N ALA A 35 -2.35 -4.55 10.17
CA ALA A 35 -2.64 -3.91 8.89
C ALA A 35 -2.62 -4.89 7.71
N ASP A 36 -1.73 -5.89 7.72
CA ASP A 36 -1.66 -6.90 6.65
C ASP A 36 -2.93 -7.74 6.59
N LEU A 37 -3.55 -8.07 7.72
CA LEU A 37 -4.84 -8.77 7.74
C LEU A 37 -5.94 -7.91 7.08
N LEU A 38 -6.01 -6.61 7.41
CA LEU A 38 -6.97 -5.70 6.77
C LEU A 38 -6.72 -5.62 5.27
N THR A 39 -5.46 -5.43 4.86
CA THR A 39 -5.04 -5.39 3.47
C THR A 39 -5.44 -6.65 2.73
N TRP A 40 -5.18 -7.82 3.31
CA TRP A 40 -5.59 -9.10 2.74
C TRP A 40 -7.11 -9.20 2.60
N ASN A 41 -7.86 -9.07 3.69
CA ASN A 41 -9.30 -9.29 3.68
C ASN A 41 -10.02 -8.32 2.74
N VAL A 42 -9.62 -7.05 2.71
CA VAL A 42 -10.22 -6.04 1.83
C VAL A 42 -9.83 -6.30 0.38
N PHE A 43 -8.54 -6.32 0.06
CA PHE A 43 -8.13 -6.33 -1.35
C PHE A 43 -8.20 -7.71 -2.01
N ALA A 44 -8.03 -8.81 -1.27
CA ALA A 44 -8.27 -10.15 -1.82
C ALA A 44 -9.75 -10.41 -2.10
N SER A 45 -10.68 -9.78 -1.36
CA SER A 45 -12.10 -9.87 -1.67
C SER A 45 -12.48 -8.94 -2.83
N LEU A 46 -11.93 -7.72 -2.91
CA LEU A 46 -12.08 -6.85 -4.09
C LEU A 46 -11.58 -7.52 -5.37
N ASP A 47 -10.53 -8.33 -5.31
CA ASP A 47 -10.08 -9.08 -6.50
C ASP A 47 -11.06 -10.16 -6.97
N ARG A 48 -12.07 -10.51 -6.17
CA ARG A 48 -13.14 -11.46 -6.54
C ARG A 48 -14.45 -10.76 -6.91
N HIS A 49 -14.42 -9.44 -7.10
CA HIS A 49 -15.60 -8.66 -7.44
C HIS A 49 -16.23 -9.12 -8.75
N ALA A 50 -17.54 -9.39 -8.74
CA ALA A 50 -18.27 -9.91 -9.90
C ALA A 50 -18.42 -8.88 -11.03
N ASP A 51 -18.46 -7.58 -10.71
CA ASP A 51 -18.55 -6.48 -11.67
C ASP A 51 -17.26 -5.65 -11.69
N ARG A 52 -16.40 -5.87 -12.69
CA ARG A 52 -15.07 -5.22 -12.74
C ARG A 52 -15.14 -3.73 -13.10
N ASP A 53 -16.18 -3.30 -13.82
CA ASP A 53 -16.35 -1.90 -14.19
C ASP A 53 -16.86 -1.08 -13.00
N TYR A 54 -17.79 -1.64 -12.23
CA TYR A 54 -18.21 -1.03 -10.97
C TYR A 54 -17.07 -0.97 -9.95
N LEU A 55 -16.27 -2.03 -9.85
CA LEU A 55 -15.05 -2.01 -9.03
C LEU A 55 -14.09 -0.90 -9.47
N ALA A 56 -13.90 -0.70 -10.78
CA ALA A 56 -13.05 0.36 -11.29
C ALA A 56 -13.47 1.74 -10.78
N TYR A 57 -14.78 2.02 -10.81
CA TYR A 57 -15.34 3.26 -10.28
C TYR A 57 -14.99 3.47 -8.81
N GLN A 58 -15.11 2.44 -7.97
CA GLN A 58 -14.72 2.52 -6.56
C GLN A 58 -13.21 2.75 -6.38
N LEU A 59 -12.39 2.10 -7.19
CA LEU A 59 -10.94 2.23 -7.15
C LEU A 59 -10.43 3.61 -7.60
N GLN A 60 -11.26 4.47 -8.22
CA GLN A 60 -10.90 5.86 -8.52
C GLN A 60 -10.58 6.69 -7.26
N ALA A 61 -11.09 6.27 -6.10
CA ALA A 61 -10.72 6.89 -4.84
C ALA A 61 -9.20 6.69 -4.56
N LEU A 62 -8.64 5.55 -4.95
CA LEU A 62 -7.21 5.22 -4.80
C LEU A 62 -6.35 5.67 -5.99
N GLY A 63 -6.82 5.50 -7.23
CA GLY A 63 -6.00 5.73 -8.42
C GLY A 63 -6.35 6.97 -9.26
N GLY A 64 -7.41 7.71 -8.91
CA GLY A 64 -7.87 8.85 -9.69
C GLY A 64 -8.86 8.48 -10.81
N ALA A 65 -9.33 9.48 -11.56
CA ALA A 65 -10.39 9.33 -12.55
C ALA A 65 -10.01 8.44 -13.76
N GLY A 66 -8.70 8.24 -14.00
CA GLY A 66 -8.20 7.38 -15.09
C GLY A 66 -8.24 5.88 -14.79
N VAL A 67 -8.64 5.48 -13.58
CA VAL A 67 -8.72 4.06 -13.21
C VAL A 67 -9.80 3.35 -14.02
N ARG A 68 -9.37 2.30 -14.72
CA ARG A 68 -10.25 1.34 -15.40
C ARG A 68 -10.30 0.01 -14.65
N ALA A 69 -11.13 -0.91 -15.15
CA ALA A 69 -11.22 -2.29 -14.67
C ALA A 69 -9.80 -2.87 -14.44
N PRO A 70 -9.49 -3.36 -13.22
CA PRO A 70 -8.19 -3.94 -12.94
C PRO A 70 -7.89 -5.12 -13.85
N VAL A 71 -6.73 -5.09 -14.51
CA VAL A 71 -6.15 -6.23 -15.20
C VAL A 71 -5.57 -7.20 -14.18
N ARG A 72 -4.98 -6.66 -13.10
CA ARG A 72 -4.40 -7.44 -12.03
C ARG A 72 -4.42 -6.67 -10.72
N LEU A 73 -4.80 -7.35 -9.64
CA LEU A 73 -4.57 -6.92 -8.26
C LEU A 73 -3.54 -7.87 -7.64
N SER A 74 -2.50 -7.33 -7.03
CA SER A 74 -1.45 -8.12 -6.36
C SER A 74 -1.17 -7.56 -4.98
N LEU A 75 -0.83 -8.45 -4.04
CA LEU A 75 -0.52 -8.10 -2.66
C LEU A 75 0.94 -8.36 -2.34
N TRP A 76 1.54 -7.45 -1.56
CA TRP A 76 2.90 -7.54 -1.05
C TRP A 76 3.96 -7.82 -2.13
N THR A 77 3.80 -7.15 -3.28
CA THR A 77 4.75 -7.19 -4.41
C THR A 77 5.91 -6.23 -4.20
N GLY A 78 7.01 -6.36 -4.94
CA GLY A 78 8.08 -5.38 -4.97
C GLY A 78 9.34 -5.73 -4.20
N ARG A 79 9.21 -6.38 -3.04
CA ARG A 79 10.36 -6.76 -2.21
C ARG A 79 10.88 -8.16 -2.49
N HIS A 80 10.03 -9.14 -2.23
CA HIS A 80 10.32 -10.57 -2.38
C HIS A 80 9.54 -11.21 -3.53
N ARG A 81 8.54 -10.49 -4.06
CA ARG A 81 7.62 -10.97 -5.10
C ARG A 81 7.65 -10.03 -6.29
N GLU A 82 7.71 -10.60 -7.50
CA GLU A 82 7.78 -9.82 -8.73
C GLU A 82 6.50 -8.99 -8.97
N PRO A 83 6.62 -7.84 -9.66
CA PRO A 83 7.87 -7.25 -10.14
C PRO A 83 8.66 -6.61 -9.00
N LEU A 84 9.97 -6.75 -8.98
CA LEU A 84 10.82 -6.07 -7.99
C LEU A 84 10.76 -4.55 -8.18
N LEU A 85 10.45 -3.83 -7.10
CA LEU A 85 10.38 -2.38 -7.04
C LEU A 85 11.68 -1.86 -6.44
N ARG A 86 12.69 -1.70 -7.29
CA ARG A 86 13.99 -1.19 -6.86
C ARG A 86 13.97 0.34 -6.82
N PRO A 87 14.44 0.97 -5.73
CA PRO A 87 14.66 2.40 -5.72
C PRO A 87 15.73 2.77 -6.75
N GLY A 88 15.58 3.93 -7.39
CA GLY A 88 16.56 4.46 -8.32
C GLY A 88 17.87 4.80 -7.62
N SER A 89 19.00 4.65 -8.32
CA SER A 89 20.33 4.93 -7.76
C SER A 89 20.47 6.37 -7.23
N GLY A 90 19.80 7.33 -7.88
CA GLY A 90 19.77 8.71 -7.41
C GLY A 90 19.00 8.90 -6.11
N TYR A 91 17.86 8.23 -5.93
CA TYR A 91 17.16 8.22 -4.64
C TYR A 91 18.03 7.60 -3.56
N VAL A 92 18.68 6.46 -3.84
CA VAL A 92 19.57 5.79 -2.89
C VAL A 92 20.68 6.73 -2.44
N THR A 93 21.35 7.44 -3.36
CA THR A 93 22.39 8.42 -3.03
C THR A 93 21.86 9.55 -2.15
N ALA A 94 20.69 10.11 -2.47
CA ALA A 94 20.07 11.17 -1.67
C ALA A 94 19.69 10.67 -0.27
N ALA A 95 19.11 9.46 -0.18
CA ALA A 95 18.76 8.82 1.08
C ALA A 95 20.00 8.53 1.93
N ARG A 96 21.11 8.07 1.34
CA ARG A 96 22.40 7.88 2.01
C ARG A 96 22.92 9.18 2.60
N ALA A 97 22.89 10.26 1.83
CA ALA A 97 23.33 11.57 2.31
C ALA A 97 22.44 12.11 3.45
N ARG A 98 21.13 11.83 3.44
CA ARG A 98 20.24 12.14 4.58
C ARG A 98 20.56 11.28 5.80
N ALA A 99 20.74 9.97 5.61
CA ALA A 99 21.07 9.02 6.66
C ALA A 99 22.36 9.39 7.40
N GLN A 100 23.42 9.70 6.64
CA GLN A 100 24.72 10.08 7.18
C GLN A 100 24.64 11.38 8.00
N ARG A 101 23.92 12.40 7.49
CA ARG A 101 23.68 13.65 8.24
C ARG A 101 22.92 13.43 9.56
N ALA A 102 22.09 12.39 9.62
CA ALA A 102 21.37 12.00 10.82
C ALA A 102 22.16 11.04 11.74
N GLY A 103 23.45 10.80 11.47
CA GLY A 103 24.30 9.90 12.28
C GLY A 103 24.10 8.40 12.01
N GLY A 104 23.50 8.04 10.87
CA GLY A 104 23.32 6.64 10.46
C GLY A 104 24.63 5.92 10.15
N ASN A 105 24.66 4.60 10.40
CA ASN A 105 25.82 3.74 10.15
C ASN A 105 25.80 3.10 8.74
N ALA A 106 26.91 2.48 8.33
CA ALA A 106 27.06 1.89 7.00
C ALA A 106 26.04 0.77 6.69
N SER A 107 25.71 -0.07 7.68
CA SER A 107 24.70 -1.13 7.53
C SER A 107 23.30 -0.55 7.24
N ALA A 108 22.94 0.59 7.85
CA ALA A 108 21.69 1.29 7.55
C ALA A 108 21.64 1.81 6.09
N THR A 109 22.80 2.07 5.47
CA THR A 109 22.88 2.59 4.10
C THR A 109 22.86 1.52 3.00
N GLU A 110 23.14 0.25 3.33
CA GLU A 110 22.97 -0.88 2.40
C GLU A 110 21.50 -1.26 2.24
N ALA A 111 20.73 -1.20 3.32
CA ALA A 111 19.28 -1.46 3.30
C ALA A 111 18.48 -0.48 2.42
N LEU A 112 19.07 0.65 2.03
CA LEU A 112 18.49 1.64 1.13
C LEU A 112 18.42 1.16 -0.33
N GLU A 113 19.28 0.23 -0.73
CA GLU A 113 19.28 -0.35 -2.09
C GLU A 113 18.28 -1.49 -2.23
N ALA A 114 17.77 -2.02 -1.11
CA ALA A 114 16.86 -3.14 -1.12
C ALA A 114 15.56 -2.78 -1.85
N PRO A 115 15.00 -3.70 -2.67
CA PRO A 115 13.69 -3.52 -3.26
C PRO A 115 12.63 -3.25 -2.17
N ILE A 116 11.65 -2.42 -2.49
CA ILE A 116 10.60 -2.01 -1.56
C ILE A 116 9.34 -2.83 -1.79
N GLU A 117 8.60 -3.13 -0.72
CA GLU A 117 7.30 -3.76 -0.87
C GLU A 117 6.25 -2.71 -1.26
N ALA A 118 5.25 -3.04 -2.05
CA ALA A 118 4.00 -2.31 -2.18
C ALA A 118 2.89 -3.24 -1.64
N PRO A 119 2.21 -2.88 -0.54
CA PRO A 119 1.18 -3.74 0.06
C PRO A 119 0.08 -4.12 -0.92
N VAL A 120 -0.36 -3.18 -1.75
CA VAL A 120 -1.27 -3.46 -2.87
C VAL A 120 -0.73 -2.82 -4.13
N ARG A 121 -0.81 -3.57 -5.22
CA ARG A 121 -0.51 -3.11 -6.57
C ARG A 121 -1.71 -3.42 -7.47
N ILE A 122 -2.26 -2.39 -8.07
CA ILE A 122 -3.41 -2.50 -8.99
C ILE A 122 -2.93 -2.05 -10.36
N GLU A 123 -2.87 -2.98 -11.30
CA GLU A 123 -2.55 -2.70 -12.70
C GLU A 123 -3.86 -2.53 -13.45
N THR A 124 -4.02 -1.36 -14.06
CA THR A 124 -5.10 -1.08 -15.02
C THR A 124 -4.47 -0.74 -16.38
N ALA A 125 -5.30 -0.59 -17.41
CA ALA A 125 -4.81 -0.22 -18.74
C ALA A 125 -4.05 1.12 -18.75
N ASP A 126 -4.54 2.11 -17.99
CA ASP A 126 -4.05 3.49 -18.08
C ASP A 126 -3.28 3.94 -16.82
N VAL A 127 -3.45 3.25 -15.70
CA VAL A 127 -2.89 3.63 -14.39
C VAL A 127 -2.34 2.43 -13.63
N LEU A 128 -1.11 2.55 -13.14
CA LEU A 128 -0.56 1.72 -12.07
C LEU A 128 -0.86 2.38 -10.72
N VAL A 129 -1.60 1.71 -9.85
CA VAL A 129 -1.86 2.17 -8.48
C VAL A 129 -1.02 1.38 -7.50
N LEU A 130 -0.18 2.07 -6.72
CA LEU A 130 0.52 1.50 -5.58
C LEU A 130 -0.13 2.00 -4.30
N VAL A 131 -0.60 1.09 -3.45
CA VAL A 131 -1.27 1.44 -2.19
C VAL A 131 -0.37 1.06 -1.02
N ASP A 132 0.00 2.04 -0.21
CA ASP A 132 0.61 1.82 1.09
C ASP A 132 -0.47 1.74 2.16
N THR A 133 -0.58 0.58 2.79
CA THR A 133 -1.57 0.31 3.83
C THR A 133 -0.90 0.30 5.20
N MET A 134 -1.32 1.19 6.09
CA MET A 134 -0.80 1.31 7.44
C MET A 134 -1.92 1.56 8.44
N LEU A 135 -1.73 1.18 9.71
CA LEU A 135 -2.67 1.52 10.77
C LEU A 135 -2.20 2.76 11.51
N ASP A 136 -1.17 2.64 12.34
CA ASP A 136 -0.76 3.69 13.28
C ASP A 136 0.71 4.14 13.12
N ARG A 137 1.36 3.82 12.00
CA ARG A 137 2.79 4.10 11.79
C ARG A 137 2.99 5.19 10.76
N TYR A 138 3.71 6.26 11.10
CA TYR A 138 4.18 7.19 10.07
C TYR A 138 5.22 6.50 9.19
N PRO A 139 5.17 6.65 7.85
CA PRO A 139 6.10 6.00 6.94
C PRO A 139 7.52 6.56 6.95
N ALA A 140 7.90 7.43 7.90
CA ALA A 140 9.30 7.86 8.03
C ALA A 140 10.16 6.60 8.15
N GLY A 141 10.81 6.26 7.06
CA GLY A 141 11.68 5.11 7.06
C GLY A 141 12.89 5.51 7.90
N VAL A 142 13.15 4.68 8.90
CA VAL A 142 14.31 4.82 9.78
C VAL A 142 15.56 5.07 8.93
N GLY A 143 16.38 6.06 9.31
CA GLY A 143 17.63 6.36 8.60
C GLY A 143 17.46 7.15 7.30
N GLY A 144 16.51 8.09 7.21
CA GLY A 144 16.43 9.05 6.10
C GLY A 144 15.68 8.56 4.85
N ARG A 145 14.97 7.43 4.98
CA ARG A 145 14.06 6.90 3.97
C ARG A 145 12.73 7.63 4.03
N ASP A 146 12.19 7.98 2.87
CA ASP A 146 10.82 8.47 2.75
C ASP A 146 10.05 7.46 1.92
N ARG A 147 9.19 6.71 2.60
CA ARG A 147 8.42 5.62 2.00
C ARG A 147 7.51 6.08 0.85
N ILE A 148 6.95 7.28 0.93
CA ILE A 148 6.10 7.80 -0.15
C ILE A 148 6.97 8.08 -1.36
N ILE A 149 8.14 8.72 -1.17
CA ILE A 149 9.10 8.95 -2.25
C ILE A 149 9.63 7.63 -2.83
N GLU A 150 9.87 6.61 -2.01
CA GLU A 150 10.28 5.28 -2.50
C GLU A 150 9.25 4.66 -3.43
N LEU A 151 7.97 4.70 -3.03
CA LEU A 151 6.87 4.20 -3.85
C LEU A 151 6.71 5.01 -5.13
N ILE A 152 6.88 6.33 -5.07
CA ILE A 152 6.85 7.18 -6.26
C ILE A 152 8.01 6.84 -7.20
N ASP A 153 9.25 6.82 -6.69
CA ASP A 153 10.45 6.60 -7.50
C ASP A 153 10.43 5.21 -8.16
N ALA A 154 10.25 4.14 -7.37
CA ALA A 154 10.18 2.79 -7.93
C ALA A 154 8.93 2.58 -8.80
N GLY A 155 7.81 3.23 -8.44
CA GLY A 155 6.56 3.18 -9.16
C GLY A 155 6.63 3.85 -10.53
N LEU A 156 7.34 4.98 -10.67
CA LEU A 156 7.50 5.69 -11.94
C LEU A 156 8.22 4.82 -12.97
N ASP A 157 9.24 4.09 -12.56
CA ASP A 157 9.96 3.18 -13.45
C ASP A 157 9.08 2.00 -13.88
N HIS A 158 8.25 1.50 -12.96
CA HIS A 158 7.31 0.42 -13.27
C HIS A 158 6.17 0.89 -14.19
N ALA A 159 5.57 2.04 -13.91
CA ALA A 159 4.52 2.64 -14.72
C ALA A 159 5.01 2.92 -16.14
N ARG A 160 6.25 3.43 -16.28
CA ARG A 160 6.91 3.59 -17.58
C ARG A 160 7.04 2.28 -18.36
N ARG A 161 7.42 1.18 -17.70
CA ARG A 161 7.48 -0.15 -18.35
C ARG A 161 6.11 -0.64 -18.83
N LEU A 162 5.05 -0.28 -18.10
CA LEU A 162 3.68 -0.62 -18.44
C LEU A 162 3.02 0.40 -19.39
N SER A 163 3.72 1.48 -19.74
CA SER A 163 3.19 2.60 -20.54
C SER A 163 1.93 3.23 -19.93
N CYS A 164 1.88 3.35 -18.60
CA CYS A 164 0.75 3.91 -17.87
C CYS A 164 1.16 5.07 -16.94
N ALA A 165 0.18 5.81 -16.42
CA ALA A 165 0.38 6.81 -15.39
C ALA A 165 0.58 6.16 -14.01
N LEU A 166 1.21 6.87 -13.08
CA LEU A 166 1.37 6.41 -11.70
C LEU A 166 0.37 7.09 -10.78
N ALA A 167 -0.29 6.28 -9.95
CA ALA A 167 -0.97 6.73 -8.75
C ALA A 167 -0.35 6.09 -7.50
N VAL A 168 -0.14 6.89 -6.46
CA VAL A 168 0.25 6.39 -5.14
C VAL A 168 -0.85 6.76 -4.15
N ALA A 169 -1.42 5.74 -3.54
CA ALA A 169 -2.45 5.88 -2.52
C ALA A 169 -1.90 5.50 -1.16
N VAL A 170 -2.33 6.24 -0.15
CA VAL A 170 -2.00 5.96 1.23
C VAL A 170 -3.28 5.71 2.01
N VAL A 171 -3.39 4.52 2.60
CA VAL A 171 -4.50 4.12 3.46
C VAL A 171 -4.00 4.06 4.89
N ARG A 172 -4.56 4.91 5.74
CA ARG A 172 -4.15 5.06 7.15
C ARG A 172 -5.33 5.10 8.11
N ARG A 173 -5.10 4.96 9.42
CA ARG A 173 -6.13 5.31 10.40
C ARG A 173 -6.43 6.80 10.34
N SER A 174 -7.70 7.18 10.53
CA SER A 174 -8.08 8.59 10.71
C SER A 174 -7.79 9.07 12.13
N GLY A 175 -7.38 10.33 12.25
CA GLY A 175 -7.06 10.94 13.55
C GLY A 175 -5.65 10.57 14.03
N GLY A 176 -5.13 11.37 14.95
CA GLY A 176 -3.76 11.21 15.47
C GLY A 176 -2.72 12.08 14.75
N ARG A 177 -1.51 12.08 15.31
CA ARG A 177 -0.41 12.91 14.85
C ARG A 177 0.18 12.39 13.54
N GLU A 178 0.36 11.09 13.45
CA GLU A 178 0.90 10.37 12.30
C GLU A 178 0.02 10.61 11.06
N ALA A 179 -1.29 10.61 11.24
CA ALA A 179 -2.26 10.93 10.19
C ALA A 179 -2.09 12.36 9.66
N ALA A 180 -1.88 13.34 10.54
CA ALA A 180 -1.64 14.72 10.14
C ALA A 180 -0.29 14.86 9.39
N GLU A 181 0.76 14.20 9.88
CA GLU A 181 2.08 14.20 9.24
C GLU A 181 2.04 13.59 7.82
N VAL A 182 1.32 12.48 7.61
CA VAL A 182 1.10 11.89 6.28
C VAL A 182 0.34 12.86 5.38
N SER A 183 -0.75 13.44 5.89
CA SER A 183 -1.60 14.38 5.13
C SER A 183 -0.79 15.57 4.65
N GLU A 184 0.01 16.16 5.54
CA GLU A 184 0.87 17.29 5.23
C GLU A 184 1.96 16.91 4.21
N ARG A 185 2.58 15.73 4.37
CA ARG A 185 3.58 15.25 3.41
C ARG A 185 2.98 15.06 2.01
N LEU A 186 1.83 14.40 1.91
CA LEU A 186 1.13 14.21 0.63
C LEU A 186 0.70 15.53 0.01
N ASN A 187 0.15 16.47 0.81
CA ASN A 187 -0.22 17.80 0.33
C ASN A 187 0.97 18.56 -0.26
N ARG A 188 2.13 18.51 0.40
CA ARG A 188 3.36 19.12 -0.14
C ARG A 188 3.83 18.46 -1.43
N LEU A 189 3.81 17.12 -1.49
CA LEU A 189 4.26 16.38 -2.68
C LEU A 189 3.31 16.50 -3.89
N ARG A 190 2.09 17.02 -3.72
CA ARG A 190 1.21 17.36 -4.84
C ARG A 190 1.69 18.57 -5.63
N ASP A 191 2.54 19.41 -5.06
CA ASP A 191 3.22 20.47 -5.80
C ASP A 191 4.32 19.82 -6.68
N PRO A 192 4.24 19.92 -8.02
CA PRO A 192 5.23 19.34 -8.92
C PRO A 192 6.66 19.85 -8.66
N ALA A 193 6.83 21.10 -8.22
CA ALA A 193 8.15 21.65 -7.93
C ALA A 193 8.75 21.01 -6.68
N VAL A 194 7.94 20.77 -5.64
CA VAL A 194 8.36 20.07 -4.42
C VAL A 194 8.71 18.61 -4.75
N LEU A 195 7.86 17.93 -5.51
CA LEU A 195 8.13 16.54 -5.90
C LEU A 195 9.40 16.40 -6.74
N ALA A 196 9.61 17.31 -7.70
CA ALA A 196 10.84 17.34 -8.49
C ALA A 196 12.08 17.60 -7.63
N ALA A 197 11.98 18.48 -6.63
CA ALA A 197 13.08 18.75 -5.70
C ALA A 197 13.43 17.54 -4.81
N GLU A 198 12.46 16.66 -4.53
CA GLU A 198 12.67 15.41 -3.76
C GLU A 198 13.22 14.26 -4.63
N LEU A 199 13.12 14.40 -5.96
CA LEU A 199 13.61 13.44 -6.96
C LEU A 199 14.59 14.12 -7.94
N PRO A 200 15.64 14.82 -7.47
CA PRO A 200 16.48 15.66 -8.31
C PRO A 200 17.31 14.87 -9.34
N HIS A 201 17.44 13.56 -9.16
CA HIS A 201 18.09 12.66 -10.11
C HIS A 201 17.26 12.34 -11.35
N ARG A 202 15.94 12.59 -11.30
CA ARG A 202 15.08 12.40 -12.47
C ARG A 202 15.22 13.62 -13.37
N GLY A 203 15.53 13.43 -14.65
CA GLY A 203 15.58 14.50 -15.67
C GLY A 203 14.20 15.09 -16.03
N GLY A 204 13.23 14.98 -15.13
CA GLY A 204 11.81 15.23 -15.31
C GLY A 204 10.99 14.23 -14.49
N VAL A 205 10.03 14.73 -13.71
CA VAL A 205 9.07 13.90 -12.97
C VAL A 205 7.70 14.04 -13.65
N PRO A 206 7.16 12.96 -14.24
CA PRO A 206 5.80 12.95 -14.75
C PRO A 206 4.79 13.30 -13.65
N GLU A 207 3.57 13.69 -14.03
CA GLU A 207 2.49 13.86 -13.06
C GLU A 207 2.23 12.53 -12.32
N VAL A 208 2.12 12.61 -11.00
CA VAL A 208 1.81 11.48 -10.13
C VAL A 208 0.54 11.81 -9.35
N VAL A 209 -0.46 10.93 -9.45
CA VAL A 209 -1.70 11.09 -8.69
C VAL A 209 -1.46 10.63 -7.25
N LEU A 210 -1.53 11.58 -6.30
CA LEU A 210 -1.37 11.29 -4.87
C LEU A 210 -2.72 11.29 -4.14
N ARG A 211 -3.12 10.10 -3.65
CA ARG A 211 -4.37 9.89 -2.93
C ARG A 211 -4.14 9.54 -1.47
N GLU A 212 -5.09 9.96 -0.66
CA GLU A 212 -5.12 9.66 0.76
C GLU A 212 -6.53 9.22 1.13
N LEU A 213 -6.63 8.11 1.84
CA LEU A 213 -7.89 7.59 2.36
C LEU A 213 -7.69 7.08 3.78
N SER A 214 -8.75 7.18 4.59
CA SER A 214 -8.76 6.45 5.85
C SER A 214 -9.23 5.01 5.66
N TRP A 215 -8.79 4.11 6.56
CA TRP A 215 -9.37 2.77 6.64
C TRP A 215 -10.88 2.81 6.79
N GLN A 216 -11.44 3.72 7.59
CA GLN A 216 -12.89 3.87 7.75
C GLN A 216 -13.58 4.23 6.43
N GLN A 217 -12.97 5.08 5.59
CA GLN A 217 -13.52 5.39 4.27
C GLN A 217 -13.47 4.17 3.36
N LEU A 218 -12.32 3.50 3.28
CA LEU A 218 -12.16 2.31 2.45
C LEU A 218 -13.08 1.17 2.88
N LEU A 219 -13.27 0.97 4.19
CA LEU A 219 -14.13 -0.05 4.74
C LEU A 219 -15.61 0.24 4.49
N ARG A 220 -16.05 1.51 4.56
CA ARG A 220 -17.41 1.88 4.15
C ARG A 220 -17.67 1.57 2.68
N THR A 221 -16.69 1.84 1.80
CA THR A 221 -16.78 1.43 0.39
C THR A 221 -16.83 -0.09 0.30
N TRP A 222 -15.91 -0.80 0.94
CA TRP A 222 -15.89 -2.27 0.94
C TRP A 222 -17.21 -2.90 1.44
N GLU A 223 -17.83 -2.34 2.49
CA GLU A 223 -19.12 -2.78 3.02
C GLU A 223 -20.26 -2.63 1.99
N GLN A 224 -20.24 -1.55 1.20
CA GLN A 224 -21.18 -1.36 0.10
C GLN A 224 -20.98 -2.39 -1.01
N GLU A 225 -19.73 -2.86 -1.18
CA GLU A 225 -19.38 -3.84 -2.20
C GLU A 225 -19.64 -5.29 -1.79
N VAL A 226 -19.83 -5.60 -0.50
CA VAL A 226 -20.05 -6.96 0.03
C VAL A 226 -20.97 -7.86 -0.81
N PRO A 227 -22.12 -7.37 -1.35
CA PRO A 227 -22.98 -8.18 -2.23
C PRO A 227 -22.28 -8.73 -3.49
N TYR A 228 -21.23 -8.07 -3.97
CA TYR A 228 -20.50 -8.40 -5.21
C TYR A 228 -19.18 -9.18 -4.97
N LEU A 229 -18.75 -9.34 -3.72
CA LEU A 229 -17.41 -9.89 -3.37
C LEU A 229 -17.35 -11.42 -3.26
N GLY A 230 -18.48 -12.11 -3.41
CA GLY A 230 -18.51 -13.58 -3.34
C GLY A 230 -18.05 -14.13 -1.98
N LEU A 231 -18.36 -13.46 -0.87
CA LEU A 231 -17.91 -13.81 0.49
C LEU A 231 -18.62 -15.02 1.12
N ARG A 232 -19.31 -15.85 0.33
CA ARG A 232 -20.04 -17.00 0.85
C ARG A 232 -19.07 -17.99 1.51
N GLY A 233 -19.34 -18.34 2.77
CA GLY A 233 -18.49 -19.24 3.55
C GLY A 233 -17.27 -18.58 4.19
N GLN A 234 -17.02 -17.29 3.93
CA GLN A 234 -15.97 -16.52 4.59
C GLN A 234 -16.43 -16.03 5.98
N PRO A 235 -15.50 -15.80 6.93
CA PRO A 235 -15.82 -15.36 8.30
C PRO A 235 -16.25 -13.88 8.39
N THR A 236 -17.19 -13.42 7.57
CA THR A 236 -17.60 -12.00 7.46
C THR A 236 -18.04 -11.41 8.79
N ARG A 237 -18.85 -12.13 9.57
CA ARG A 237 -19.26 -11.69 10.92
C ARG A 237 -18.06 -11.51 11.85
N GLY A 238 -17.12 -12.46 11.83
CA GLY A 238 -15.89 -12.38 12.61
C GLY A 238 -15.06 -11.17 12.19
N PHE A 239 -14.98 -10.90 10.90
CA PHE A 239 -14.27 -9.74 10.38
C PHE A 239 -14.94 -8.42 10.80
N THR A 240 -16.27 -8.30 10.73
CA THR A 240 -16.96 -7.12 11.26
C THR A 240 -16.74 -6.93 12.76
N GLU A 241 -16.75 -8.00 13.56
CA GLU A 241 -16.41 -7.93 14.98
C GLU A 241 -14.96 -7.46 15.20
N TYR A 242 -14.04 -7.92 14.36
CA TYR A 242 -12.65 -7.48 14.35
C TYR A 242 -12.51 -5.98 14.01
N LEU A 243 -13.21 -5.49 12.99
CA LEU A 243 -13.20 -4.07 12.62
C LEU A 243 -13.71 -3.16 13.75
N ARG A 244 -14.78 -3.57 14.44
CA ARG A 244 -15.30 -2.85 15.63
C ARG A 244 -14.27 -2.80 16.75
N SER A 245 -13.53 -3.89 16.98
CA SER A 245 -12.48 -3.92 18.01
C SER A 245 -11.31 -2.97 17.73
N LEU A 246 -11.19 -2.48 16.50
CA LEU A 246 -10.20 -1.51 16.06
C LEU A 246 -10.76 -0.08 15.90
N ASP A 247 -12.04 0.13 16.25
CA ASP A 247 -12.77 1.39 16.00
C ASP A 247 -12.74 1.81 14.52
N LEU A 248 -12.85 0.83 13.61
CA LEU A 248 -12.84 1.06 12.16
C LEU A 248 -14.23 0.95 11.50
N SER A 249 -15.23 0.42 12.22
CA SER A 249 -16.63 0.24 11.78
C SER A 249 -17.63 0.65 12.85
#